data_AF-A0A2U3CKS5-F1
#
_entry.id   AF-A0A2U3CKS5-F1
#
_cell.length_a   1.000
_cell.length_b   1.000
_cell.length_c   1.000
_cell.angle_alpha   90.00
_cell.angle_beta   90.00
_cell.angle_gamma   90.00
#
_symmetry.space_group_name_H-M   'P 1'
#
loop_
_entity.id
_entity.type
_entity.pdbx_description
1 polymer ?
#
loop_
_entity_poly.entity_id
_entity_poly.type
_entity_poly.pdbx_seq_one_letter_code
_entity_poly.pdbx_strand_id
1 'polypeptide(L)' 'MRQKPISIKIPDQILILIDNFVRLGQYESRSHFLRTAIEELLKQERETWDKLVDQISQKE' A
#
# COMPACT_ATOMS: atom_id res chain seq x y z
N MET A 1 7.68 -15.20 -10.85
CA MET A 1 7.66 -15.34 -9.38
C MET A 1 6.33 -15.93 -8.93
N ARG A 2 6.33 -16.85 -7.94
CA ARG A 2 5.10 -17.45 -7.41
C ARG A 2 4.49 -16.54 -6.34
N GLN A 3 3.24 -16.11 -6.53
CA GLN A 3 2.52 -15.34 -5.53
C GLN A 3 2.14 -16.26 -4.35
N LYS A 4 2.38 -15.82 -3.11
CA LYS A 4 1.98 -16.54 -1.90
C LYS A 4 0.69 -15.90 -1.34
N PRO A 5 -0.39 -16.67 -1.12
CA PRO A 5 -1.59 -16.15 -0.49
C PRO A 5 -1.34 -15.82 0.98
N ILE A 6 -1.93 -14.73 1.46
CA ILE A 6 -1.91 -14.31 2.86
C ILE A 6 -3.36 -14.00 3.25
N SER A 7 -3.77 -14.47 4.43
CA SER A 7 -5.05 -14.09 5.04
C SER A 7 -4.80 -13.05 6.12
N ILE A 8 -5.65 -12.02 6.15
CA ILE A 8 -5.64 -10.95 7.14
C ILE A 8 -7.04 -10.74 7.70
N LYS A 9 -7.12 -10.20 8.92
CA LYS A 9 -8.36 -9.69 9.49
C LYS A 9 -8.39 -8.18 9.36
N ILE A 10 -9.48 -7.64 8.82
CA ILE A 10 -9.72 -6.22 8.71
C ILE A 10 -11.16 -5.91 9.14
N PRO A 11 -11.45 -4.67 9.60
CA PRO A 11 -12.81 -4.23 9.85
C PRO A 11 -13.71 -4.35 8.61
N ASP A 12 -14.95 -4.79 8.79
CA ASP A 12 -15.91 -5.01 7.70
C ASP A 12 -16.16 -3.76 6.88
N GLN A 13 -16.20 -2.59 7.53
CA GLN A 13 -16.38 -1.30 6.86
C GLN A 13 -15.28 -1.04 5.82
N ILE A 14 -14.03 -1.42 6.13
CA ILE A 14 -12.91 -1.28 5.20
C ILE A 14 -13.05 -2.26 4.04
N LEU A 15 -13.44 -3.51 4.33
CA LEU A 15 -13.68 -4.51 3.27
C LEU A 15 -14.77 -4.06 2.30
N ILE A 16 -15.86 -3.49 2.81
CA ILE A 16 -16.96 -2.94 1.99
C ILE A 16 -16.45 -1.83 1.07
N LEU A 17 -15.62 -0.91 1.58
CA LEU A 17 -15.04 0.16 0.77
C LEU A 17 -14.15 -0.42 -0.35
N ILE A 18 -13.28 -1.39 -0.02
CA ILE A 18 -12.42 -2.05 -1.01
C ILE A 18 -13.28 -2.74 -2.09
N ASP A 19 -14.31 -3.47 -1.69
CA ASP A 19 -15.21 -4.16 -2.62
C ASP A 19 -15.94 -3.18 -3.54
N ASN A 20 -16.30 -1.99 -3.06
CA ASN A 20 -16.90 -0.95 -3.89
C ASN A 20 -15.94 -0.47 -4.99
N PHE A 21 -14.66 -0.26 -4.67
CA PHE A 21 -13.67 0.12 -5.69
C PHE A 21 -13.49 -0.95 -6.77
N VAL A 22 -13.52 -2.23 -6.38
CA VAL A 22 -13.48 -3.35 -7.32
C VAL A 22 -14.74 -3.39 -8.18
N ARG A 23 -15.93 -3.25 -7.58
CA ARG A 23 -17.22 -3.25 -8.29
C ARG A 23 -17.36 -2.10 -9.28
N LEU A 24 -16.80 -0.94 -8.95
CA LEU A 24 -16.74 0.24 -9.84
C LEU A 24 -15.71 0.08 -10.97
N GLY A 25 -14.98 -1.04 -11.03
CA GLY A 25 -13.98 -1.32 -12.06
C GLY A 25 -12.67 -0.54 -11.89
N GLN A 26 -12.46 0.14 -10.75
CA GLN A 26 -11.22 0.89 -10.50
C GLN A 26 -10.04 -0.06 -10.24
N TYR A 27 -10.32 -1.25 -9.72
CA TYR A 27 -9.31 -2.29 -9.50
C TYR A 27 -9.84 -3.66 -9.94
N GLU A 28 -8.97 -4.44 -10.59
CA GLU A 28 -9.30 -5.81 -11.06
C GLU A 28 -9.66 -6.79 -9.93
N SER A 29 -9.14 -6.59 -8.72
CA SER A 29 -9.42 -7.44 -7.56
C SER A 29 -9.06 -6.76 -6.24
N ARG A 30 -9.52 -7.33 -5.12
CA ARG A 30 -9.09 -6.93 -3.77
C ARG A 30 -7.57 -7.04 -3.59
N SER A 31 -6.95 -8.08 -4.15
CA SER A 31 -5.50 -8.25 -4.09
C SER A 31 -4.75 -7.20 -4.91
N HIS A 32 -5.32 -6.76 -6.04
CA HIS A 32 -4.76 -5.65 -6.80
C HIS A 32 -4.80 -4.36 -5.99
N PHE A 33 -5.96 -4.00 -5.43
CA PHE A 33 -6.12 -2.85 -4.53
C PHE A 33 -5.09 -2.86 -3.40
N LEU A 34 -5.00 -3.97 -2.66
CA LEU A 34 -4.10 -4.08 -1.51
C LEU A 34 -2.62 -3.97 -1.90
N ARG A 35 -2.23 -4.53 -3.05
CA ARG A 35 -0.85 -4.39 -3.54
C ARG A 35 -0.53 -2.95 -3.89
N THR A 36 -1.41 -2.28 -4.62
CA THR A 36 -1.24 -0.87 -4.98
C THR A 36 -1.11 0.01 -3.74
N ALA A 37 -2.00 -0.17 -2.76
CA ALA A 37 -1.95 0.59 -1.51
C ALA A 37 -0.65 0.36 -0.72
N ILE A 38 -0.17 -0.89 -0.64
CA ILE A 38 1.11 -1.21 0.02
C ILE A 38 2.28 -0.59 -0.74
N GLU A 39 2.29 -0.66 -2.08
CA GLU A 39 3.34 -0.05 -2.90
C GLU A 39 3.39 1.47 -2.73
N GLU A 40 2.24 2.14 -2.70
CA GLU A 40 2.14 3.58 -2.46
C GLU A 40 2.67 3.95 -1.07
N LEU A 41 2.27 3.21 -0.04
CA LEU A 41 2.78 3.41 1.32
C LEU A 41 4.30 3.25 1.37
N LEU A 42 4.86 2.18 0.78
CA LEU A 42 6.29 1.93 0.78
C LEU A 42 7.08 3.01 0.01
N LYS A 43 6.51 3.58 -1.05
CA LYS A 43 7.11 4.70 -1.78
C LYS A 43 7.18 5.95 -0.90
N GLN A 44 6.08 6.29 -0.21
CA GLN A 44 6.02 7.44 0.71
C GLN A 44 7.01 7.29 1.88
N GLU A 45 7.10 6.08 2.44
CA GLU A 45 8.07 5.78 3.49
C GLU A 45 9.50 5.98 2.99
N ARG A 46 9.85 5.43 1.81
CA ARG A 46 11.18 5.62 1.22
C ARG A 46 11.52 7.10 1.03
N GLU A 47 10.62 7.88 0.45
CA GLU A 47 10.83 9.33 0.26
C GLU A 47 11.05 10.06 1.59
N THR A 48 10.39 9.60 2.65
CA THR A 48 10.56 10.14 4.00
C THR A 48 11.94 9.78 4.56
N TRP A 49 12.38 8.54 4.38
CA TRP A 49 13.71 8.10 4.78
C TRP A 49 14.82 8.83 4.03
N ASP A 50 14.70 8.99 2.71
CA ASP A 50 15.71 9.69 1.90
C ASP A 50 15.89 11.14 2.39
N LYS A 51 14.78 11.84 2.67
CA LYS A 51 14.81 13.20 3.25
C LYS A 51 15.48 13.26 4.62
N LEU A 52 15.27 12.25 5.47
CA LEU A 52 15.90 12.18 6.78
C LEU A 52 17.41 11.94 6.65
N VAL A 53 17.83 11.06 5.75
CA VAL A 53 19.24 10.80 5.46
C VAL A 53 19.93 12.07 4.95
N ASP A 54 19.33 12.77 3.99
CA ASP A 54 19.86 14.02 3.46
C ASP A 54 20.05 15.09 4.55
N GLN A 55 19.12 15.21 5.49
CA GLN A 55 19.22 16.15 6.61
C GLN A 55 20.33 15.82 7.60
N ILE A 56 20.65 14.52 7.78
CA ILE A 56 21.75 14.09 8.62
C ILE A 56 23.07 14.42 7.93
N SER A 57 23.19 14.11 6.64
CA SER A 57 24.42 14.37 5.87
C SER A 57 24.76 15.85 5.68
N GLN A 58 23.79 16.77 5.79
CA GLN A 58 24.06 18.23 5.74
C GLN A 58 24.41 18.86 7.10
N LYS A 59 24.38 18.08 8.19
CA LYS A 59 24.77 18.56 9.53
C LYS A 59 26.17 18.13 9.94
N GLU A 60 26.82 17.28 9.15
CA GLU A 60 28.25 16.93 9.25
C GLU A 60 29.10 17.83 8.35
#